data_AF-A0A2P4EWZ9-F1
#
_entry.id   AF-A0A2P4EWZ9-F1
#
_cell.length_a   1.000
_cell.length_b   1.000
_cell.length_c   1.000
_cell.angle_alpha   90.00
_cell.angle_beta   90.00
_cell.angle_gamma   90.00
#
_symmetry.space_group_name_H-M   'P 1'
#
loop_
_entity.id
_entity.type
_entity.pdbx_description
1 polymer ?
#
loop_
_entity_poly.entity_id
_entity_poly.type
_entity_poly.pdbx_seq_one_letter_code
_entity_poly.pdbx_strand_id
1 'polypeptide(L)'
;MTKFCSECGVEMADKTPQCRSCGAIQSDFVYKSRVAAGALALFTGMFGIHRFYLGQWWGVFYLLFFWTYIPSLVGFIEGIVFLATPQKSWNAKYNQGLSLGTEKGGVVIIAPLVFLVIAGIGILAAIALPAYQDYTYRTKLQDSHSVATQLMPIVEEYVQQHDAWPTSLNQLPVADLVTSESVGTVAVNSGVIVVTPAKGVGLSGSLIYVPSFSGSGISWSCTESTVESRYLPAKCR
;
A
#
# COMPACT_ATOMS: atom_id res chain seq x y z
N MET A 1 9.18 -16.61 55.33
CA MET A 1 9.49 -15.84 56.55
C MET A 1 8.24 -15.04 56.93
N THR A 2 8.01 -14.68 58.18
CA THR A 2 6.91 -13.76 58.53
C THR A 2 7.36 -12.33 58.18
N LYS A 3 6.46 -11.53 57.60
CA LYS A 3 6.72 -10.11 57.30
C LYS A 3 5.78 -9.24 58.10
N PHE A 4 6.22 -8.02 58.43
CA PHE A 4 5.42 -7.05 59.17
C PHE A 4 4.84 -6.01 58.22
N CYS A 5 3.63 -5.53 58.51
CA CYS A 5 3.02 -4.46 57.76
C CYS A 5 3.76 -3.13 57.99
N SER A 6 4.16 -2.45 56.92
CA SER A 6 4.85 -1.15 57.00
C SER A 6 4.03 -0.04 57.68
N GLU A 7 2.69 -0.13 57.62
CA GLU A 7 1.79 0.90 58.13
C GLU A 7 1.33 0.64 59.58
N CYS A 8 0.93 -0.60 59.90
CA CYS A 8 0.34 -0.92 61.22
C CYS A 8 1.15 -1.90 62.07
N GLY A 9 2.28 -2.41 61.58
CA GLY A 9 3.20 -3.26 62.35
C GLY A 9 2.71 -4.67 62.66
N VAL A 10 1.53 -5.10 62.19
CA VAL A 10 1.02 -6.47 62.42
C VAL A 10 1.77 -7.51 61.58
N GLU A 11 1.89 -8.72 62.11
CA GLU A 11 2.42 -9.87 61.38
C GLU A 11 1.50 -10.27 60.24
N MET A 12 2.11 -10.60 59.09
CA MET A 12 1.43 -11.01 57.88
C MET A 12 2.13 -12.20 57.24
N ALA A 13 1.38 -12.96 56.45
CA ALA A 13 1.95 -13.99 55.61
C ALA A 13 2.88 -13.34 54.57
N ASP A 14 4.04 -13.95 54.35
CA ASP A 14 5.09 -13.49 53.43
C ASP A 14 4.55 -13.07 52.06
N LYS A 15 3.58 -13.85 51.56
CA LYS A 15 3.04 -13.70 50.21
C LYS A 15 1.82 -12.80 50.12
N THR A 16 1.22 -12.33 51.22
CA THR A 16 0.00 -11.50 51.15
C THR A 16 0.34 -10.05 50.79
N PRO A 17 -0.35 -9.43 49.83
CA PRO A 17 0.00 -8.10 49.33
C PRO A 17 -0.76 -6.99 50.05
N GLN A 18 -1.84 -7.33 50.75
CA GLN A 18 -2.72 -6.42 51.45
C GLN A 18 -2.87 -6.86 52.90
N CYS A 19 -2.71 -5.93 53.83
CA CYS A 19 -2.90 -6.18 55.24
C CYS A 19 -4.39 -6.38 55.56
N ARG A 20 -4.74 -7.45 56.28
CA ARG A 20 -6.12 -7.69 56.71
C ARG A 20 -6.58 -6.73 57.82
N SER A 21 -5.65 -6.18 58.59
CA SER A 21 -5.98 -5.30 59.73
C SER A 21 -6.23 -3.85 59.30
N CYS A 22 -5.33 -3.25 58.53
CA CYS A 22 -5.45 -1.85 58.11
C CYS A 22 -5.80 -1.64 56.63
N GLY A 23 -5.82 -2.70 55.81
CA GLY A 23 -6.12 -2.61 54.38
C GLY A 23 -4.97 -2.07 53.51
N ALA A 24 -3.83 -1.70 54.09
CA ALA A 24 -2.68 -1.16 53.37
C ALA A 24 -2.08 -2.19 52.41
N ILE A 25 -1.80 -1.74 51.18
CA ILE A 25 -1.10 -2.52 50.16
C ILE A 25 0.39 -2.35 50.39
N GLN A 26 1.12 -3.45 50.50
CA GLN A 26 2.55 -3.44 50.78
C GLN A 26 3.34 -2.98 49.55
N SER A 27 4.43 -2.25 49.80
CA SER A 27 5.27 -1.65 48.76
C SER A 27 6.06 -2.66 47.93
N ASP A 28 6.20 -3.89 48.40
CA ASP A 28 6.82 -5.02 47.69
C ASP A 28 5.90 -5.59 46.59
N PHE A 29 4.62 -5.24 46.59
CA PHE A 29 3.66 -5.77 45.63
C PHE A 29 3.69 -5.01 44.29
N VAL A 30 4.11 -5.71 43.23
CA VAL A 30 4.07 -5.20 41.85
C VAL A 30 2.81 -5.70 41.15
N TYR A 31 1.89 -4.79 40.84
CA TYR A 31 0.68 -5.11 40.10
C TYR A 31 0.95 -5.38 38.61
N LYS A 32 0.39 -6.47 38.09
CA LYS A 32 0.49 -6.85 36.68
C LYS A 32 -0.78 -6.46 35.95
N SER A 33 -0.72 -5.41 35.13
CA SER A 33 -1.78 -5.01 34.20
C SER A 33 -2.00 -6.05 33.10
N ARG A 34 -3.27 -6.38 32.83
CA ARG A 34 -3.68 -7.24 31.71
C ARG A 34 -3.53 -6.54 30.38
N VAL A 35 -3.79 -5.24 30.35
CA VAL A 35 -3.70 -4.42 29.14
C VAL A 35 -2.25 -4.26 28.71
N ALA A 36 -1.33 -4.01 29.66
CA ALA A 36 0.10 -3.99 29.38
C ALA A 36 0.61 -5.34 28.88
N ALA A 37 0.23 -6.45 29.53
CA ALA A 37 0.61 -7.79 29.08
C ALA A 37 0.09 -8.09 27.66
N GLY A 38 -1.16 -7.73 27.37
CA GLY A 38 -1.78 -7.88 26.06
C GLY A 38 -1.10 -7.03 24.98
N ALA A 39 -0.81 -5.76 25.28
CA ALA A 39 -0.07 -4.87 24.38
C ALA A 39 1.31 -5.44 24.03
N LEU A 40 2.08 -5.82 25.06
CA LEU A 40 3.39 -6.42 24.88
C LEU A 40 3.32 -7.70 24.05
N ALA A 41 2.28 -8.52 24.24
CA ALA A 41 2.11 -9.75 23.46
C ALA A 41 1.77 -9.47 21.99
N LEU A 42 0.94 -8.46 21.70
CA LEU A 42 0.56 -8.09 20.33
C LEU A 42 1.70 -7.43 19.54
N PHE A 43 2.43 -6.50 20.15
CA PHE A 43 3.45 -5.71 19.44
C PHE A 43 4.86 -6.28 19.56
N THR A 44 5.18 -6.88 20.70
CA THR A 44 6.52 -7.42 20.99
C THR A 44 6.50 -8.93 21.17
N GLY A 45 5.43 -9.58 20.70
CA GLY A 45 5.23 -11.03 20.79
C GLY A 45 6.37 -11.83 20.18
N MET A 46 7.01 -11.33 19.11
CA MET A 46 8.19 -11.98 18.50
C MET A 46 9.36 -12.16 19.49
N PHE A 47 9.53 -11.25 20.44
CA PHE A 47 10.61 -11.28 21.42
C PHE A 47 10.19 -11.92 22.75
N GLY A 48 8.90 -12.20 22.95
CA GLY A 48 8.39 -12.80 24.19
C GLY A 48 8.43 -11.90 25.43
N ILE A 49 8.53 -10.58 25.26
CA ILE A 49 8.65 -9.61 26.38
C ILE A 49 7.45 -9.72 27.34
N HIS A 50 6.26 -10.03 26.83
CA HIS A 50 5.06 -10.24 27.64
C HIS A 50 5.19 -11.39 28.65
N ARG A 51 5.97 -12.43 28.35
CA ARG A 51 6.23 -13.55 29.28
C ARG A 51 7.20 -13.15 30.38
N PHE A 52 8.22 -12.37 30.04
CA PHE A 52 9.13 -11.78 31.03
C PHE A 52 8.41 -10.79 31.94
N TYR A 53 7.50 -9.97 31.40
CA TYR A 53 6.63 -9.09 32.19
C TYR A 53 5.78 -9.88 33.21
N LEU A 54 5.32 -11.07 32.86
CA LEU A 54 4.61 -11.96 33.79
C LEU A 54 5.53 -12.71 34.76
N GLY A 55 6.85 -12.56 34.65
CA GLY A 55 7.85 -13.25 35.48
C GLY A 55 8.02 -14.74 35.12
N GLN A 56 7.75 -15.12 33.87
CA GLN A 56 7.80 -16.50 33.40
C GLN A 56 9.09 -16.75 32.59
N TRP A 57 9.95 -17.65 33.09
CA TRP A 57 11.23 -17.99 32.46
C TRP A 57 11.14 -18.59 31.05
N TRP A 58 9.99 -19.19 30.72
CA TRP A 58 9.74 -19.76 29.40
C TRP A 58 9.71 -18.71 28.26
N GLY A 59 9.74 -17.40 28.60
CA GLY A 59 9.98 -16.34 27.62
C GLY A 59 11.29 -16.50 26.84
N VAL A 60 12.29 -17.22 27.37
CA VAL A 60 13.56 -17.47 26.65
C VAL A 60 13.34 -18.27 25.36
N PHE A 61 12.34 -19.15 25.29
CA PHE A 61 12.04 -19.90 24.07
C PHE A 61 11.57 -18.99 22.93
N TYR A 62 10.91 -17.87 23.25
CA TYR A 62 10.52 -16.89 22.26
C TYR A 62 11.75 -16.24 21.61
N LEU A 63 12.77 -15.93 22.41
CA LEU A 63 14.04 -15.39 21.90
C LEU A 63 14.85 -16.42 21.10
N LEU A 64 14.74 -17.71 21.43
CA LEU A 64 15.43 -18.77 20.68
C LEU A 64 14.77 -19.04 19.32
N PHE A 65 13.44 -18.92 19.25
CA PHE A 65 12.66 -19.17 18.04
C PHE A 65 12.22 -17.90 17.30
N PHE A 66 12.71 -16.70 17.66
CA PHE A 66 12.21 -15.44 17.09
C PHE A 66 12.27 -15.39 15.55
N TRP A 67 13.32 -15.96 14.96
CA TRP A 67 13.53 -16.04 13.51
C TRP A 67 12.53 -16.93 12.74
N THR A 68 11.80 -17.82 13.40
CA THR A 68 10.80 -18.68 12.73
C THR A 68 9.46 -17.98 12.57
N TYR A 69 9.30 -16.79 13.15
CA TYR A 69 8.03 -16.07 13.28
C TYR A 69 6.92 -16.82 14.05
N ILE A 70 7.13 -18.09 14.44
CA ILE A 70 6.20 -18.86 15.28
C ILE A 70 5.90 -18.11 16.59
N PRO A 71 6.87 -17.53 17.32
CA PRO A 71 6.60 -16.74 18.52
C PRO A 71 5.68 -15.54 18.29
N SER A 72 5.72 -14.94 17.08
CA SER A 72 4.84 -13.82 16.73
C SER A 72 3.37 -14.26 16.65
N LEU A 73 3.10 -15.43 16.06
CA LEU A 73 1.74 -15.98 15.97
C LEU A 73 1.21 -16.37 17.34
N VAL A 74 2.03 -17.05 18.15
CA VAL A 74 1.64 -17.44 19.51
C VAL A 74 1.43 -16.21 20.40
N GLY A 75 2.33 -15.23 20.33
CA GLY A 75 2.22 -13.96 21.05
C GLY A 75 0.96 -13.18 20.67
N PHE A 76 0.57 -13.17 19.40
CA PHE A 76 -0.66 -12.54 18.94
C PHE A 76 -1.91 -13.20 19.57
N ILE A 77 -1.99 -14.53 19.54
CA ILE A 77 -3.09 -15.29 20.15
C ILE A 77 -3.13 -15.04 21.66
N GLU A 78 -1.98 -15.11 22.34
CA GLU A 78 -1.87 -14.84 23.78
C GLU A 78 -2.31 -13.40 24.12
N GLY A 79 -1.95 -12.43 23.29
CA GLY A 79 -2.39 -11.04 23.45
C GLY A 79 -3.91 -10.89 23.42
N ILE A 80 -4.58 -11.55 22.46
CA ILE A 80 -6.05 -11.58 22.40
C ILE A 80 -6.63 -12.25 23.65
N VAL A 81 -6.09 -13.41 24.06
CA VAL A 81 -6.55 -14.14 25.24
C VAL A 81 -6.40 -13.29 26.51
N PHE A 82 -5.28 -12.57 26.69
CA PHE A 82 -5.05 -11.72 27.86
C PHE A 82 -6.05 -10.56 27.91
N LEU A 83 -6.33 -9.93 26.77
CA LEU A 83 -7.28 -8.82 26.69
C LEU A 83 -8.74 -9.27 26.80
N ALA A 84 -9.05 -10.50 26.38
CA ALA A 84 -10.35 -11.14 26.55
C ALA A 84 -10.55 -11.72 27.96
N THR A 85 -9.48 -11.91 28.74
CA THR A 85 -9.58 -12.44 30.11
C THR A 85 -10.27 -11.41 31.02
N PRO A 86 -11.35 -11.79 31.76
CA PRO A 86 -11.98 -10.90 32.73
C PRO A 86 -11.01 -10.43 33.81
N GLN A 87 -11.09 -9.15 34.20
CA GLN A 87 -10.18 -8.55 35.20
C GLN A 87 -10.13 -9.35 36.51
N LYS A 88 -11.28 -9.87 36.98
CA LYS A 88 -11.35 -10.71 38.19
C LYS A 88 -10.50 -11.98 38.05
N SER A 89 -10.63 -12.68 36.94
CA SER A 89 -9.86 -13.91 36.65
C SER A 89 -8.37 -13.61 36.48
N TRP A 90 -8.04 -12.50 35.84
CA TRP A 90 -6.66 -12.03 35.71
C TRP A 90 -6.03 -11.73 37.07
N ASN A 91 -6.73 -10.98 37.92
CA ASN A 91 -6.24 -10.61 39.23
C ASN A 91 -6.10 -11.83 40.15
N ALA A 92 -7.03 -12.79 40.08
CA ALA A 92 -6.90 -14.05 40.81
C ALA A 92 -5.63 -14.83 40.42
N LYS A 93 -5.26 -14.82 39.14
CA LYS A 93 -4.11 -15.55 38.63
C LYS A 93 -2.77 -14.85 38.85
N TYR A 94 -2.71 -13.53 38.64
CA TYR A 94 -1.44 -12.78 38.60
C TYR A 94 -1.27 -11.74 39.70
N ASN A 95 -2.36 -11.32 40.37
CA ASN A 95 -2.36 -10.25 41.37
C ASN A 95 -2.95 -10.71 42.72
N GLN A 96 -2.98 -12.02 42.99
CA GLN A 96 -3.48 -12.60 44.25
C GLN A 96 -4.89 -12.14 44.65
N GLY A 97 -5.74 -11.85 43.66
CA GLY A 97 -7.10 -11.36 43.84
C GLY A 97 -7.23 -9.84 44.06
N LEU A 98 -6.12 -9.11 44.21
CA LEU A 98 -6.14 -7.67 44.42
C LEU A 98 -6.49 -6.91 43.12
N SER A 99 -7.36 -5.90 43.22
CA SER A 99 -7.78 -5.05 42.10
C SER A 99 -7.49 -3.58 42.40
N LEU A 100 -6.63 -2.96 41.60
CA LEU A 100 -6.29 -1.52 41.72
C LEU A 100 -7.19 -0.61 40.87
N GLY A 101 -8.15 -1.17 40.13
CA GLY A 101 -9.09 -0.41 39.30
C GLY A 101 -9.58 -1.18 38.08
N THR A 102 -10.28 -0.48 37.18
CA THR A 102 -10.79 -1.03 35.92
C THR A 102 -9.87 -0.66 34.76
N GLU A 103 -9.34 -1.66 34.07
CA GLU A 103 -8.49 -1.43 32.88
C GLU A 103 -9.34 -1.37 31.60
N LYS A 104 -9.28 -0.25 30.86
CA LYS A 104 -9.96 -0.09 29.56
C LYS A 104 -9.08 -0.64 28.42
N GLY A 105 -9.17 -1.94 28.14
CA GLY A 105 -8.35 -2.61 27.13
C GLY A 105 -8.69 -2.33 25.66
N GLY A 106 -9.86 -1.76 25.36
CA GLY A 106 -10.33 -1.59 23.97
C GLY A 106 -9.46 -0.67 23.12
N VAL A 107 -8.92 0.40 23.71
CA VAL A 107 -8.09 1.39 23.00
C VAL A 107 -6.80 0.78 22.46
N VAL A 108 -6.22 -0.18 23.20
CA VAL A 108 -4.94 -0.83 22.85
C VAL A 108 -5.06 -1.78 21.65
N ILE A 109 -6.25 -2.31 21.37
CA ILE A 109 -6.48 -3.18 20.21
C ILE A 109 -6.94 -2.37 18.99
N ILE A 110 -7.88 -1.45 19.20
CA ILE A 110 -8.55 -0.75 18.10
C ILE A 110 -7.59 0.21 17.40
N ALA A 111 -6.82 1.00 18.15
CA ALA A 111 -5.90 1.98 17.57
C ALA A 111 -4.86 1.38 16.60
N PRO A 112 -4.09 0.33 16.97
CA PRO A 112 -3.11 -0.25 16.05
C PRO A 112 -3.76 -0.99 14.88
N LEU A 113 -4.89 -1.67 15.09
CA LEU A 113 -5.58 -2.39 14.03
C LEU A 113 -6.07 -1.43 12.95
N VAL A 114 -6.68 -0.31 13.34
CA VAL A 114 -7.11 0.74 12.42
C VAL A 114 -5.91 1.34 11.68
N PHE A 115 -4.81 1.61 12.37
CA PHE A 115 -3.58 2.13 11.74
C PHE A 115 -3.01 1.17 10.69
N LEU A 116 -2.96 -0.13 10.99
CA LEU A 116 -2.48 -1.16 10.05
C LEU A 116 -3.38 -1.28 8.82
N VAL A 117 -4.70 -1.20 8.98
CA VAL A 117 -5.64 -1.22 7.86
C VAL A 117 -5.44 0.00 6.95
N ILE A 118 -5.35 1.21 7.52
CA ILE A 118 -5.12 2.44 6.74
C ILE A 118 -3.78 2.39 6.00
N ALA A 119 -2.71 1.97 6.68
CA ALA A 119 -1.39 1.81 6.07
C ALA A 119 -1.40 0.78 4.94
N GLY A 120 -2.06 -0.36 5.14
CA GLY A 120 -2.20 -1.40 4.12
C GLY A 120 -2.92 -0.91 2.86
N ILE A 121 -4.04 -0.19 3.02
CA ILE A 121 -4.75 0.42 1.90
C ILE A 121 -3.86 1.42 1.15
N GLY A 122 -3.07 2.23 1.86
CA GLY A 122 -2.12 3.16 1.25
C GLY A 122 -1.05 2.47 0.40
N ILE A 123 -0.47 1.38 0.89
CA ILE A 123 0.52 0.59 0.15
C ILE A 123 -0.12 -0.02 -1.11
N LEU A 124 -1.30 -0.62 -0.99
CA LEU A 124 -2.02 -1.18 -2.14
C LEU A 124 -2.35 -0.11 -3.19
N ALA A 125 -2.81 1.07 -2.77
CA ALA A 125 -3.10 2.18 -3.67
C ALA A 125 -1.84 2.69 -4.38
N ALA A 126 -0.71 2.80 -3.68
CA ALA A 126 0.55 3.26 -4.27
C ALA A 126 1.08 2.34 -5.38
N ILE A 127 0.79 1.03 -5.31
CA ILE A 127 1.15 0.07 -6.35
C ILE A 127 0.11 0.05 -7.49
N ALA A 128 -1.18 0.12 -7.15
CA ALA A 128 -2.26 0.00 -8.13
C ALA A 128 -2.43 1.24 -9.02
N LEU A 129 -2.29 2.45 -8.46
CA LEU A 129 -2.46 3.71 -9.19
C LEU A 129 -1.54 3.88 -10.40
N PRO A 130 -0.20 3.67 -10.31
CA PRO A 130 0.68 3.83 -11.47
C PRO A 130 0.40 2.80 -12.57
N ALA A 131 0.02 1.57 -12.20
CA ALA A 131 -0.34 0.53 -13.17
C ALA A 131 -1.64 0.87 -13.92
N TYR A 132 -2.64 1.40 -13.20
CA TYR A 132 -3.89 1.83 -13.82
C TYR A 132 -3.67 3.02 -14.77
N GLN A 133 -2.82 3.97 -14.40
CA GLN A 133 -2.45 5.10 -15.26
C GLN A 133 -1.79 4.64 -16.57
N ASP A 134 -0.79 3.75 -16.51
CA ASP A 134 -0.12 3.18 -17.70
C ASP A 134 -1.11 2.53 -18.67
N TYR A 135 -2.07 1.75 -18.15
CA TYR A 135 -3.12 1.14 -18.95
C TYR A 135 -3.99 2.19 -19.65
N THR A 136 -4.50 3.18 -18.91
CA THR A 136 -5.36 4.23 -19.49
C THR A 136 -4.63 5.10 -20.50
N TYR A 137 -3.35 5.38 -20.29
CA TYR A 137 -2.52 6.13 -21.24
C TYR A 137 -2.32 5.37 -22.56
N ARG A 138 -2.07 4.06 -22.52
CA ARG A 138 -2.00 3.23 -23.73
C ARG A 138 -3.31 3.21 -24.49
N THR A 139 -4.44 3.09 -23.80
CA THR A 139 -5.76 3.14 -24.44
C THR A 139 -5.99 4.49 -25.12
N LYS A 140 -5.68 5.60 -24.45
CA LYS A 140 -5.84 6.94 -25.04
C LYS A 140 -4.88 7.20 -26.21
N LEU A 141 -3.68 6.60 -26.23
CA LEU A 141 -2.79 6.64 -27.39
C LEU A 141 -3.32 5.87 -28.59
N GLN A 142 -4.13 4.83 -28.37
CA GLN A 142 -4.74 4.08 -29.45
C GLN A 142 -5.66 4.97 -30.30
N ASP A 143 -6.31 5.98 -29.70
CA ASP A 143 -7.11 6.96 -30.43
C ASP A 143 -6.25 7.78 -31.39
N SER A 144 -5.08 8.24 -30.91
CA SER A 144 -4.13 9.00 -31.75
C SER A 144 -3.53 8.13 -32.85
N HIS A 145 -3.26 6.85 -32.57
CA HIS A 145 -2.85 5.87 -33.57
C HIS A 145 -3.93 5.68 -34.64
N SER A 146 -5.19 5.50 -34.24
CA SER A 146 -6.33 5.34 -35.15
C SER A 146 -6.45 6.51 -36.13
N VAL A 147 -6.32 7.75 -35.65
CA VAL A 147 -6.33 8.95 -36.49
C VAL A 147 -5.20 8.93 -37.51
N ALA A 148 -3.98 8.56 -37.08
CA ALA A 148 -2.85 8.46 -38.01
C ALA A 148 -3.11 7.39 -39.08
N THR A 149 -3.63 6.22 -38.70
CA THR A 149 -3.92 5.14 -39.67
C THR A 149 -5.02 5.49 -40.67
N GLN A 150 -5.96 6.36 -40.30
CA GLN A 150 -6.96 6.89 -41.23
C GLN A 150 -6.35 7.84 -42.27
N LEU A 151 -5.31 8.61 -41.88
CA LEU A 151 -4.64 9.57 -42.77
C LEU A 151 -3.64 8.91 -43.73
N MET A 152 -3.05 7.78 -43.37
CA MET A 152 -2.09 7.06 -44.21
C MET A 152 -2.59 6.84 -45.65
N PRO A 153 -3.75 6.20 -45.90
CA PRO A 153 -4.23 5.98 -47.27
C PRO A 153 -4.55 7.28 -48.02
N ILE A 154 -4.99 8.33 -47.30
CA ILE A 154 -5.30 9.64 -47.90
C ILE A 154 -4.01 10.32 -48.38
N VAL A 155 -2.93 10.24 -47.61
CA VAL A 155 -1.61 10.73 -48.01
C VAL A 155 -1.06 9.93 -49.19
N GLU A 156 -1.20 8.60 -49.17
CA GLU A 156 -0.76 7.73 -50.25
C GLU A 156 -1.47 8.04 -51.58
N GLU A 157 -2.79 8.24 -51.52
CA GLU A 157 -3.58 8.64 -52.69
C GLU A 157 -3.15 10.02 -53.23
N TYR A 158 -2.88 10.98 -52.34
CA TYR A 158 -2.39 12.31 -52.76
C TYR A 158 -1.07 12.21 -53.52
N VAL A 159 -0.12 11.40 -53.02
CA VAL A 159 1.18 11.17 -53.67
C VAL A 159 0.99 10.49 -55.02
N GLN A 160 0.08 9.52 -55.14
CA GLN A 160 -0.19 8.85 -56.41
C GLN A 160 -0.80 9.78 -57.47
N GLN A 161 -1.57 10.79 -57.06
CA GLN A 161 -2.23 11.71 -57.98
C GLN A 161 -1.34 12.90 -58.39
N HIS A 162 -0.48 13.37 -57.49
CA HIS A 162 0.28 14.61 -57.68
C HIS A 162 1.79 14.41 -57.82
N ASP A 163 2.29 13.19 -57.67
CA ASP A 163 3.72 12.84 -57.66
C ASP A 163 4.55 13.67 -56.64
N ALA A 164 3.90 14.17 -55.58
CA ALA A 164 4.50 15.02 -54.56
C ALA A 164 3.89 14.78 -53.17
N TRP A 165 4.69 14.97 -52.12
CA TRP A 165 4.22 14.84 -50.74
C TRP A 165 3.35 16.04 -50.33
N PRO A 166 2.25 15.82 -49.56
CA PRO A 166 1.44 16.91 -49.05
C PRO A 166 2.23 17.73 -48.03
N THR A 167 2.24 19.05 -48.19
CA THR A 167 2.94 19.98 -47.30
C THR A 167 2.10 20.38 -46.09
N SER A 168 0.77 20.21 -46.16
CA SER A 168 -0.15 20.54 -45.07
C SER A 168 -1.41 19.68 -45.08
N LEU A 169 -2.07 19.56 -43.92
CA LEU A 169 -3.33 18.82 -43.78
C LEU A 169 -4.47 19.37 -44.67
N ASN A 170 -4.47 20.68 -44.94
CA ASN A 170 -5.53 21.35 -45.71
C ASN A 170 -5.58 20.93 -47.20
N GLN A 171 -4.52 20.29 -47.69
CA GLN A 171 -4.46 19.76 -49.06
C GLN A 171 -5.13 18.39 -49.19
N LEU A 172 -5.48 17.76 -48.07
CA LEU A 172 -6.03 16.41 -48.02
C LEU A 172 -7.54 16.46 -47.77
N PRO A 173 -8.33 15.57 -48.40
CA PRO A 173 -9.76 15.46 -48.15
C PRO A 173 -10.03 14.78 -46.79
N VAL A 174 -9.95 15.55 -45.70
CA VAL A 174 -10.05 15.04 -44.30
C VAL A 174 -11.41 15.26 -43.65
N ALA A 175 -12.47 15.48 -44.43
CA ALA A 175 -13.81 15.78 -43.93
C ALA A 175 -14.40 14.64 -43.07
N ASP A 176 -14.03 13.39 -43.34
CA ASP A 176 -14.54 12.19 -42.66
C ASP A 176 -13.61 11.66 -41.55
N LEU A 177 -12.63 12.46 -41.13
CA LEU A 177 -11.66 12.02 -40.11
C LEU A 177 -12.35 11.88 -38.75
N VAL A 178 -12.45 10.64 -38.25
CA VAL A 178 -13.02 10.37 -36.93
C VAL A 178 -11.95 10.59 -35.87
N THR A 179 -12.19 11.56 -34.98
CA THR A 179 -11.31 11.91 -33.85
C THR A 179 -12.02 11.69 -32.52
N SER A 180 -11.25 11.47 -31.44
CA SER A 180 -11.75 11.39 -30.07
C SER A 180 -11.29 12.58 -29.24
N GLU A 181 -11.88 12.78 -28.05
CA GLU A 181 -11.44 13.80 -27.08
C GLU A 181 -9.99 13.62 -26.60
N SER A 182 -9.42 12.43 -26.77
CA SER A 182 -8.04 12.12 -26.41
C SER A 182 -7.04 12.68 -27.43
N VAL A 183 -7.51 13.13 -28.60
CA VAL A 183 -6.68 13.66 -29.69
C VAL A 183 -6.67 15.18 -29.62
N GLY A 184 -5.48 15.77 -29.61
CA GLY A 184 -5.29 17.22 -29.48
C GLY A 184 -5.12 17.89 -30.84
N THR A 185 -3.95 17.71 -31.46
CA THR A 185 -3.63 18.35 -32.74
C THR A 185 -3.15 17.33 -33.74
N VAL A 186 -3.64 17.45 -34.97
CA VAL A 186 -3.27 16.63 -36.12
C VAL A 186 -2.60 17.54 -37.14
N ALA A 187 -1.40 17.19 -37.56
CA ALA A 187 -0.64 17.93 -38.55
C ALA A 187 -0.03 16.97 -39.58
N VAL A 188 0.11 17.45 -40.81
CA VAL A 188 0.85 16.77 -41.87
C VAL A 188 1.88 17.74 -42.40
N ASN A 189 3.15 17.31 -42.47
CA ASN A 189 4.23 18.12 -43.05
C ASN A 189 5.10 17.23 -43.94
N SER A 190 5.11 17.54 -45.24
CA SER A 190 5.89 16.82 -46.25
C SER A 190 5.64 15.30 -46.20
N GLY A 191 4.37 14.91 -46.05
CA GLY A 191 3.95 13.50 -45.90
C GLY A 191 4.07 12.92 -44.49
N VAL A 192 4.84 13.54 -43.59
CA VAL A 192 4.95 13.10 -42.19
C VAL A 192 3.67 13.45 -41.44
N ILE A 193 3.04 12.43 -40.84
CA ILE A 193 1.83 12.61 -40.03
C ILE A 193 2.24 12.74 -38.57
N VAL A 194 1.83 13.83 -37.93
CA VAL A 194 2.09 14.11 -36.51
C VAL A 194 0.76 14.22 -35.79
N VAL A 195 0.50 13.29 -34.86
CA VAL A 195 -0.70 13.30 -34.01
C VAL A 195 -0.27 13.51 -32.56
N THR A 196 -0.72 14.62 -31.97
CA THR A 196 -0.41 14.98 -30.59
C THR A 196 -1.64 14.71 -29.72
N PRO A 197 -1.52 13.93 -28.63
CA PRO A 197 -2.61 13.73 -27.67
C PRO A 197 -3.10 15.04 -27.06
N ALA A 198 -4.36 15.08 -26.63
CA ALA A 198 -4.93 16.26 -25.97
C ALA A 198 -4.24 16.52 -24.62
N LYS A 199 -4.06 17.80 -24.27
CA LYS A 199 -3.37 18.20 -23.02
C LYS A 199 -4.01 17.61 -21.74
N GLY A 200 -5.31 17.33 -21.77
CA GLY A 200 -6.06 16.72 -20.65
C GLY A 200 -5.81 15.23 -20.45
N VAL A 201 -5.08 14.57 -21.37
CA VAL A 201 -4.81 13.12 -21.30
C VAL A 201 -3.71 12.78 -20.31
N GLY A 202 -2.83 13.73 -19.97
CA GLY A 202 -1.67 13.50 -19.09
C GLY A 202 -0.50 12.82 -19.80
N LEU A 203 -0.51 12.80 -21.14
CA LEU A 203 0.60 12.33 -21.98
C LEU A 203 1.37 13.52 -22.55
N SER A 204 2.69 13.36 -22.67
CA SER A 204 3.58 14.31 -23.32
C SER A 204 4.23 13.66 -24.54
N GLY A 205 4.43 14.46 -25.59
CA GLY A 205 4.97 14.00 -26.87
C GLY A 205 3.88 13.78 -27.93
N SER A 206 4.32 13.38 -29.12
CA SER A 206 3.48 13.18 -30.30
C SER A 206 3.83 11.85 -30.96
N LEU A 207 2.83 11.21 -31.55
CA LEU A 207 3.03 10.10 -32.47
C LEU A 207 3.43 10.67 -33.83
N ILE A 208 4.56 10.20 -34.35
CA ILE A 208 5.14 10.67 -35.60
C ILE A 208 5.22 9.48 -36.54
N TYR A 209 4.57 9.59 -37.70
CA TYR A 209 4.61 8.59 -38.76
C TYR A 209 5.33 9.17 -39.97
N VAL A 210 6.46 8.57 -40.30
CA VAL A 210 7.31 8.97 -41.42
C VAL A 210 7.07 7.99 -42.57
N PRO A 211 6.59 8.47 -43.73
CA PRO A 211 6.48 7.63 -44.91
C PRO A 211 7.85 7.47 -45.58
N SER A 212 8.11 6.30 -46.12
CA SER A 212 9.31 5.98 -46.89
C SER A 212 8.94 5.14 -48.10
N PHE A 213 9.60 5.35 -49.24
CA PHE A 213 9.39 4.50 -50.41
C PHE A 213 10.15 3.18 -50.22
N SER A 214 9.43 2.07 -50.17
CA SER A 214 10.01 0.73 -50.14
C SER A 214 9.64 -0.03 -51.41
N GLY A 215 10.55 -0.06 -52.38
CA GLY A 215 10.38 -0.81 -53.63
C GLY A 215 9.14 -0.39 -54.43
N SER A 216 8.02 -1.09 -54.22
CA SER A 216 6.76 -0.94 -54.97
C SER A 216 5.64 -0.22 -54.20
N GLY A 217 5.90 0.37 -53.03
CA GLY A 217 4.88 1.06 -52.23
C GLY A 217 5.45 1.99 -51.17
N ILE A 218 4.55 2.62 -50.42
CA ILE A 218 4.89 3.49 -49.28
C ILE A 218 4.84 2.65 -48.00
N SER A 219 5.90 2.73 -47.19
CA SER A 219 6.01 2.08 -45.89
C SER A 219 6.09 3.13 -44.79
N TRP A 220 5.34 2.93 -43.71
CA TRP A 220 5.24 3.86 -42.59
C TRP A 220 6.07 3.41 -41.40
N SER A 221 7.00 4.25 -40.96
CA SER A 221 7.74 4.08 -39.71
C SER A 221 7.20 5.01 -38.63
N CYS A 222 7.11 4.53 -37.39
CA CYS A 222 6.71 5.35 -36.23
C CYS A 222 7.76 5.44 -35.12
N THR A 223 9.00 5.07 -35.41
CA THR A 223 10.11 5.05 -34.45
C THR A 223 10.57 6.43 -33.98
N GLU A 224 10.22 7.49 -34.71
CA GLU A 224 10.57 8.88 -34.36
C GLU A 224 9.56 9.53 -33.39
N SER A 225 8.57 8.78 -32.91
CA SER A 225 7.58 9.28 -31.95
C SER A 225 8.23 9.76 -30.66
N THR A 226 7.78 10.90 -30.14
CA THR A 226 8.37 11.53 -28.93
C THR A 226 7.65 11.15 -27.63
N VAL A 227 6.56 10.40 -27.73
CA VAL A 227 5.87 9.80 -26.57
C VAL A 227 6.77 8.74 -25.94
N GLU A 228 6.70 8.62 -24.62
CA GLU A 228 7.51 7.63 -23.90
C GLU A 228 7.26 6.20 -24.39
N SER A 229 8.34 5.46 -24.66
CA SER A 229 8.30 4.15 -25.34
C SER A 229 7.44 3.10 -24.65
N ARG A 230 7.31 3.17 -23.32
CA ARG A 230 6.42 2.27 -22.55
C ARG A 230 4.95 2.39 -22.93
N TYR A 231 4.52 3.55 -23.42
CA TYR A 231 3.14 3.79 -23.84
C TYR A 231 2.94 3.52 -25.34
N LEU A 232 4.02 3.49 -26.12
CA LEU A 232 3.96 3.22 -27.56
C LEU A 232 3.55 1.76 -27.85
N PRO A 233 2.78 1.51 -28.93
CA PRO A 233 2.53 0.17 -29.46
C PRO A 233 3.85 -0.52 -29.87
N ALA A 234 3.87 -1.85 -29.88
CA ALA A 234 5.08 -2.62 -30.18
C ALA A 234 5.72 -2.31 -31.54
N LYS A 235 4.92 -1.89 -32.55
CA LYS A 235 5.40 -1.51 -33.88
C LYS A 235 6.09 -0.13 -33.92
N CYS A 236 5.90 0.68 -32.89
CA CYS A 236 6.43 2.04 -32.77
C CYS A 236 7.47 2.17 -31.66
N ARG A 237 7.97 1.05 -31.15
CA ARG A 237 9.07 0.99 -30.17
C ARG A 237 10.40 0.73 -30.84
#